data_AF-A0ABD4DX97-F1
#
_entry.id   AF-A0ABD4DX97-F1
#
_cell.length_a   1.000
_cell.length_b   1.000
_cell.length_c   1.000
_cell.angle_alpha   90.00
_cell.angle_beta   90.00
_cell.angle_gamma   90.00
#
_symmetry.space_group_name_H-M   'P 1'
#
loop_
_entity.id
_entity.type
_entity.pdbx_description
1 polymer ?
#
loop_
_entity_poly.entity_id
_entity_poly.type
_entity_poly.pdbx_seq_one_letter_code
_entity_poly.pdbx_strand_id
1 'polypeptide(L)'
;MTCMDPDLLDWCLADLDEQLGRQLDAIHHPAFQALESTWRGLQFLVDRTDFRQNVKIEVLDVSKEALHRDFEDTPDIIQSGLFRLTYVGEYDMPGGQAIAAIISAFEFDHRAQDVALLRNISKVAAAAHMSFIGAVSPAFFDKSTMEAVAGIRDLPIWFERAEYLKSKSFRETEDARDASANSRINARLPYIFLLSRIAHYLKLIQRENIGTTRDRRLLELNNWIKSLVTEMTDPGNDLQAAHPLREAKVTVEDIEDNPGFFRIKLFIVPHFQIEGVDISLSLVSQMPKAKR
;
A
#
# COMPACT_ATOMS: atom_id res chain seq x y z
N MET A 1 21.28 65.62 18.37
CA MET A 1 20.70 64.27 18.26
C MET A 1 19.36 64.44 17.58
N THR A 2 19.37 64.48 16.25
CA THR A 2 18.19 64.72 15.43
C THR A 2 17.29 63.51 15.52
N CYS A 3 16.07 63.71 16.02
CA CYS A 3 14.95 62.79 15.90
C CYS A 3 14.83 62.39 14.42
N MET A 4 15.06 61.11 14.09
CA MET A 4 14.74 60.62 12.74
C MET A 4 13.24 60.74 12.53
N ASP A 5 12.85 61.23 11.36
CA ASP A 5 11.45 61.34 10.96
C ASP A 5 10.79 59.96 10.98
N PRO A 6 9.77 59.72 11.82
CA PRO A 6 9.09 58.42 11.92
C PRO A 6 8.54 57.93 10.57
N ASP A 7 8.05 58.84 9.73
CA ASP A 7 7.47 58.49 8.43
C ASP A 7 8.54 58.00 7.45
N LEU A 8 9.77 58.51 7.56
CA LEU A 8 10.91 58.05 6.76
C LEU A 8 11.38 56.66 7.21
N LEU A 9 11.35 56.39 8.52
CA LEU A 9 11.71 55.07 9.06
C LEU A 9 10.70 54.00 8.61
N ASP A 10 9.40 54.30 8.66
CA ASP A 10 8.34 53.39 8.20
C ASP A 10 8.46 53.10 6.70
N TRP A 11 8.80 54.11 5.88
CA TRP A 11 9.07 53.90 4.46
C TRP A 11 10.30 53.00 4.22
N CYS A 12 11.40 53.23 4.94
CA CYS A 12 12.59 52.38 4.83
C CYS A 12 12.35 50.94 5.28
N LEU A 13 11.52 50.73 6.32
CA LEU A 13 11.12 49.40 6.76
C LEU A 13 10.26 48.69 5.72
N ALA A 14 9.30 49.40 5.11
CA ALA A 14 8.47 48.83 4.04
C ALA A 14 9.28 48.45 2.79
N ASP A 15 10.26 49.27 2.38
CA ASP A 15 11.15 48.96 1.26
C ASP A 15 12.06 47.75 1.58
N LEU A 16 12.55 47.66 2.82
CA LEU A 16 13.32 46.50 3.28
C LEU A 16 12.47 45.22 3.27
N ASP A 17 11.24 45.29 3.78
CA ASP A 17 10.29 44.16 3.79
C ASP A 17 9.91 43.73 2.37
N GLU A 18 9.77 44.67 1.44
CA GLU A 18 9.52 44.35 0.03
C GLU A 18 10.73 43.64 -0.61
N GLN A 19 11.95 44.12 -0.35
CA GLN A 19 13.18 43.50 -0.85
C GLN A 19 13.38 42.09 -0.26
N LEU A 20 13.14 41.93 1.04
CA LEU A 20 13.16 40.63 1.71
C LEU A 20 12.07 39.71 1.17
N GLY A 21 10.86 40.22 0.96
CA GLY A 21 9.74 39.47 0.36
C GLY A 21 10.11 38.92 -1.02
N ARG A 22 10.69 39.73 -1.90
CA ARG A 22 11.15 39.28 -3.23
C ARG A 22 12.24 38.21 -3.14
N GLN A 23 13.16 38.32 -2.18
CA GLN A 23 14.19 37.29 -1.98
C GLN A 23 13.59 36.00 -1.42
N LEU A 24 12.63 36.10 -0.51
CA LEU A 24 11.92 34.96 0.05
C LEU A 24 11.06 34.26 -1.01
N ASP A 25 10.47 35.02 -1.92
CA ASP A 25 9.74 34.49 -3.06
C ASP A 25 10.63 33.67 -3.99
N ALA A 26 11.90 34.05 -4.14
CA ALA A 26 12.88 33.27 -4.91
C ALA A 26 13.20 31.91 -4.25
N ILE A 27 12.96 31.76 -2.94
CA ILE A 27 13.11 30.48 -2.22
C ILE A 27 11.97 29.50 -2.57
N HIS A 28 10.86 29.97 -3.17
CA HIS A 28 9.82 29.10 -3.76
C HIS A 28 10.28 28.34 -5.02
N HIS A 29 11.59 28.13 -5.18
CA HIS A 29 12.17 27.32 -6.23
C HIS A 29 11.62 25.87 -6.17
N PRO A 30 11.25 25.26 -7.31
CA PRO A 30 10.63 23.93 -7.34
C PRO A 30 11.42 22.84 -6.62
N ALA A 31 12.76 22.90 -6.68
CA ALA A 31 13.62 21.94 -5.97
C ALA A 31 13.52 22.07 -4.45
N PHE A 32 13.39 23.29 -3.92
CA PHE A 32 13.19 23.51 -2.49
C PHE A 32 11.81 23.03 -2.07
N GLN A 33 10.77 23.36 -2.84
CA GLN A 33 9.41 22.91 -2.59
C GLN A 33 9.27 21.38 -2.61
N ALA A 34 9.97 20.68 -3.51
CA ALA A 34 9.98 19.22 -3.56
C ALA A 34 10.62 18.60 -2.31
N LEU A 35 11.72 19.18 -1.83
CA LEU A 35 12.37 18.74 -0.60
C LEU A 35 11.49 19.04 0.61
N GLU A 36 10.98 20.27 0.71
CA GLU A 36 10.11 20.72 1.79
C GLU A 36 8.82 19.89 1.87
N SER A 37 8.18 19.61 0.73
CA SER A 37 6.93 18.81 0.71
C SER A 37 7.17 17.38 1.19
N THR A 38 8.30 16.77 0.81
CA THR A 38 8.69 15.42 1.25
C THR A 38 8.87 15.38 2.77
N TRP A 39 9.65 16.32 3.33
CA TRP A 39 9.89 16.36 4.78
C TRP A 39 8.68 16.78 5.59
N ARG A 40 7.86 17.72 5.10
CA ARG A 40 6.58 18.07 5.74
C ARG A 40 5.61 16.90 5.71
N GLY A 41 5.56 16.14 4.61
CA GLY A 41 4.76 14.93 4.50
C GLY A 41 5.21 13.84 5.48
N LEU A 42 6.51 13.63 5.62
CA LEU A 42 7.08 12.71 6.61
C LEU A 42 6.77 13.16 8.04
N GLN A 43 6.96 14.45 8.35
CA GLN A 43 6.61 15.02 9.65
C GLN A 43 5.12 14.83 9.96
N PHE A 44 4.24 15.08 8.98
CA PHE A 44 2.80 14.86 9.12
C PHE A 44 2.46 13.42 9.50
N LEU A 45 3.16 12.44 8.92
CA LEU A 45 2.99 11.02 9.22
C LEU A 45 3.49 10.67 10.64
N VAL A 46 4.69 11.15 11.00
CA VAL A 46 5.30 10.92 12.32
C VAL A 46 4.44 11.51 13.43
N ASP A 47 4.00 12.76 13.28
CA ASP A 47 3.22 13.48 14.31
C ASP A 47 1.83 12.86 14.56
N ARG A 48 1.29 12.10 13.59
CA ARG A 48 -0.01 11.42 13.69
C ARG A 48 0.10 9.94 14.06
N THR A 49 1.30 9.43 14.28
CA THR A 49 1.53 8.02 14.61
C THR A 49 1.74 7.86 16.12
N ASP A 50 0.92 7.01 16.76
CA ASP A 50 1.16 6.62 18.15
C ASP A 50 2.19 5.48 18.22
N PHE A 51 3.46 5.84 18.42
CA PHE A 51 4.57 4.89 18.53
C PHE A 51 4.49 3.97 19.77
N ARG A 52 3.56 4.20 20.70
CA ARG A 52 3.32 3.28 21.84
C ARG A 52 2.59 2.01 21.41
N GLN A 53 1.94 2.03 20.25
CA GLN A 53 1.18 0.91 19.69
C GLN A 53 2.04 -0.03 18.82
N ASN A 54 3.34 -0.16 19.12
CA ASN A 54 4.29 -1.00 18.39
C ASN A 54 4.36 -0.70 16.88
N VAL A 55 4.28 0.58 16.52
CA VAL A 55 4.50 1.06 15.16
C VAL A 55 5.94 1.54 15.03
N LYS A 56 6.58 1.20 13.91
CA LYS A 56 7.92 1.69 13.56
C LYS A 56 7.88 2.27 12.16
N ILE A 57 8.63 3.35 11.97
CA ILE A 57 8.81 4.01 10.68
C ILE A 57 10.30 4.07 10.44
N GLU A 58 10.73 3.52 9.30
CA GLU A 58 12.11 3.57 8.84
C GLU A 58 12.15 4.34 7.52
N VAL A 59 13.17 5.17 7.35
CA VAL A 59 13.32 6.07 6.20
C VAL A 59 14.49 5.56 5.36
N LEU A 60 14.22 5.29 4.09
CA LEU A 60 15.22 4.97 3.09
C LEU A 60 15.31 6.14 2.11
N ASP A 61 16.42 6.87 2.15
CA ASP A 61 16.72 7.91 1.17
C ASP A 61 17.21 7.26 -0.13
N VAL A 62 16.37 7.30 -1.16
CA VAL A 62 16.67 6.77 -2.48
C VAL A 62 15.95 7.61 -3.53
N SER A 63 16.67 7.97 -4.60
CA SER A 63 16.04 8.60 -5.76
C SER A 63 15.35 7.56 -6.63
N LYS A 64 14.29 7.96 -7.34
CA LYS A 64 13.59 7.09 -8.28
C LYS A 64 14.54 6.54 -9.36
N GLU A 65 15.48 7.37 -9.80
CA GLU A 65 16.52 7.02 -10.78
C GLU A 65 17.55 6.02 -10.23
N ALA A 66 17.89 6.10 -8.94
CA ALA A 66 18.78 5.12 -8.31
C ALA A 66 18.08 3.76 -8.19
N LEU A 67 16.79 3.76 -7.81
CA LEU A 67 16.01 2.53 -7.73
C LEU A 67 15.81 1.88 -9.11
N HIS A 68 15.62 2.70 -10.15
CA HIS A 68 15.62 2.24 -11.54
C HIS A 68 16.92 1.55 -11.92
N ARG A 69 18.05 2.21 -11.68
CA ARG A 69 19.37 1.67 -12.00
C ARG A 69 19.65 0.37 -11.28
N ASP A 70 19.29 0.28 -9.99
CA ASP A 70 19.43 -0.96 -9.21
C ASP A 70 18.72 -2.16 -9.85
N PHE A 71 17.50 -1.95 -10.38
CA PHE A 71 16.77 -3.01 -11.07
C PHE A 71 17.25 -3.31 -12.49
N GLU A 72 17.87 -2.35 -13.17
CA GLU A 72 18.43 -2.53 -14.51
C GLU A 72 19.80 -3.21 -14.47
N ASP A 73 20.61 -2.88 -13.46
CA ASP A 73 21.96 -3.41 -13.26
C ASP A 73 21.95 -4.84 -12.71
N THR A 74 20.84 -5.27 -12.10
CA THR A 74 20.73 -6.61 -11.50
C THR A 74 20.10 -7.62 -12.47
N PRO A 75 20.70 -8.82 -12.62
CA PRO A 75 20.17 -9.83 -13.54
C PRO A 75 18.87 -10.48 -13.04
N ASP A 76 18.65 -10.44 -11.73
CA ASP A 76 17.46 -10.95 -11.06
C ASP A 76 17.09 -10.02 -9.90
N ILE A 77 15.78 -9.87 -9.67
CA ILE A 77 15.19 -9.03 -8.63
C ILE A 77 15.65 -9.45 -7.25
N ILE A 78 15.91 -10.74 -7.03
CA ILE A 78 16.42 -11.25 -5.74
C ILE A 78 17.80 -10.68 -5.39
N GLN A 79 18.53 -10.13 -6.37
CA GLN A 79 19.84 -9.51 -6.18
C GLN A 79 19.76 -7.98 -6.05
N SER A 80 18.58 -7.38 -6.28
CA SER A 80 18.36 -5.94 -6.12
C SER A 80 18.62 -5.48 -4.68
N GLY A 81 19.07 -4.24 -4.53
CA GLY A 81 19.26 -3.59 -3.25
C GLY A 81 17.96 -3.54 -2.45
N LEU A 82 16.83 -3.23 -3.10
CA LEU A 82 15.53 -3.20 -2.42
C LEU A 82 15.16 -4.57 -1.85
N PHE A 83 15.31 -5.65 -2.63
CA PHE A 83 15.01 -7.01 -2.16
C PHE A 83 15.93 -7.41 -1.01
N ARG A 84 17.21 -7.06 -1.07
CA ARG A 84 18.14 -7.33 0.03
C ARG A 84 17.72 -6.62 1.32
N LEU A 85 17.30 -5.36 1.25
CA LEU A 85 16.89 -4.60 2.43
C LEU A 85 15.58 -5.13 3.02
N THR A 86 14.57 -5.37 2.19
CA THR A 86 13.22 -5.69 2.68
C THR A 86 13.01 -7.18 2.90
N TYR A 87 13.46 -8.02 1.97
CA TYR A 87 13.28 -9.46 2.06
C TYR A 87 14.39 -10.10 2.90
N VAL A 88 15.66 -9.94 2.50
CA VAL A 88 16.76 -10.65 3.17
C VAL A 88 17.03 -10.08 4.57
N GLY A 89 17.06 -8.76 4.70
CA GLY A 89 17.37 -8.07 5.95
C GLY A 89 16.27 -8.16 6.99
N GLU A 90 15.00 -8.18 6.58
CA GLU A 90 13.87 -8.14 7.52
C GLU A 90 13.03 -9.42 7.48
N TYR A 91 12.41 -9.73 6.34
CA TYR A 91 11.46 -10.85 6.27
C TYR A 91 12.13 -12.22 6.47
N ASP A 92 13.29 -12.46 5.84
CA ASP A 92 14.00 -13.73 5.91
C ASP A 92 15.02 -13.83 7.06
N MET A 93 15.32 -12.72 7.72
CA MET A 93 16.26 -12.69 8.84
C MET A 93 15.64 -13.26 10.12
N PRO A 94 16.33 -14.17 10.85
CA PRO A 94 15.89 -14.58 12.18
C PRO A 94 15.86 -13.38 13.15
N GLY A 95 14.70 -13.11 13.75
CA GLY A 95 14.49 -11.95 14.62
C GLY A 95 14.26 -10.62 13.90
N GLY A 96 14.26 -10.61 12.55
CA GLY A 96 13.90 -9.44 11.74
C GLY A 96 12.42 -9.08 11.85
N GLN A 97 12.07 -7.87 11.42
CA GLN A 97 10.70 -7.34 11.52
C GLN A 97 10.13 -7.10 10.13
N ALA A 98 9.28 -8.02 9.68
CA ALA A 98 8.66 -7.94 8.36
C ALA A 98 7.98 -6.58 8.12
N ILE A 99 8.39 -5.91 7.05
CA ILE A 99 7.86 -4.61 6.63
C ILE A 99 6.42 -4.79 6.14
N ALA A 100 5.49 -4.03 6.71
CA ALA A 100 4.08 -4.11 6.33
C ALA A 100 3.77 -3.35 5.03
N ALA A 101 4.35 -2.17 4.88
CA ALA A 101 4.14 -1.31 3.74
C ALA A 101 5.40 -0.50 3.42
N ILE A 102 5.61 -0.23 2.14
CA ILE A 102 6.52 0.81 1.65
C ILE A 102 5.66 1.97 1.16
N ILE A 103 5.92 3.16 1.69
CA ILE A 103 5.30 4.41 1.25
C ILE A 103 6.37 5.19 0.49
N SER A 104 6.14 5.41 -0.80
CA SER A 104 7.06 6.22 -1.61
C SER A 104 6.62 7.68 -1.64
N ALA A 105 7.61 8.57 -1.67
CA ALA A 105 7.44 9.97 -2.01
C ALA A 105 7.54 10.21 -3.54
N PHE A 106 7.30 9.18 -4.34
CA PHE A 106 7.40 9.25 -5.80
C PHE A 106 6.02 9.39 -6.43
N GLU A 107 5.96 10.19 -7.49
CA GLU A 107 4.84 10.17 -8.42
C GLU A 107 5.13 9.25 -9.61
N PHE A 108 4.12 8.53 -10.07
CA PHE A 108 4.20 7.63 -11.21
C PHE A 108 3.31 8.10 -12.38
N ASP A 109 3.80 7.94 -13.59
CA ASP A 109 3.10 8.15 -14.86
C ASP A 109 2.83 6.83 -15.61
N HIS A 110 2.21 6.92 -16.79
CA HIS A 110 1.86 5.73 -17.59
C HIS A 110 3.00 5.27 -18.52
N ARG A 111 4.15 5.95 -18.50
CA ARG A 111 5.26 5.68 -19.42
C ARG A 111 5.94 4.36 -19.08
N ALA A 112 6.69 3.86 -20.06
CA ALA A 112 7.32 2.55 -19.98
C ALA A 112 8.28 2.40 -18.78
N GLN A 113 9.00 3.46 -18.45
CA GLN A 113 9.95 3.49 -17.34
C GLN A 113 9.20 3.25 -16.01
N ASP A 114 8.19 4.06 -15.71
CA ASP A 114 7.42 3.93 -14.46
C ASP A 114 6.68 2.60 -14.35
N VAL A 115 6.09 2.11 -15.45
CA VAL A 115 5.44 0.80 -15.46
C VAL A 115 6.43 -0.34 -15.21
N ALA A 116 7.67 -0.23 -15.73
CA ALA A 116 8.72 -1.22 -15.48
C ALA A 116 9.17 -1.20 -14.02
N LEU A 117 9.33 0.00 -13.42
CA LEU A 117 9.66 0.14 -12.01
C LEU A 117 8.59 -0.46 -11.11
N LEU A 118 7.32 -0.09 -11.34
CA LEU A 118 6.19 -0.61 -10.58
C LEU A 118 6.11 -2.14 -10.69
N ARG A 119 6.43 -2.72 -11.85
CA ARG A 119 6.48 -4.17 -12.05
C ARG A 119 7.59 -4.85 -11.25
N ASN A 120 8.77 -4.22 -11.14
CA ASN A 120 9.86 -4.80 -10.36
C ASN A 120 9.59 -4.65 -8.87
N ILE A 121 9.10 -3.49 -8.44
CA ILE A 121 8.66 -3.24 -7.05
C ILE A 121 7.53 -4.21 -6.67
N SER A 122 6.55 -4.45 -7.55
CA SER A 122 5.43 -5.35 -7.25
C SER A 122 5.89 -6.78 -6.99
N LYS A 123 6.92 -7.25 -7.72
CA LYS A 123 7.52 -8.57 -7.49
C LYS A 123 8.26 -8.65 -6.15
N VAL A 124 9.02 -7.61 -5.78
CA VAL A 124 9.66 -7.53 -4.46
C VAL A 124 8.61 -7.50 -3.35
N ALA A 125 7.57 -6.69 -3.54
CA ALA A 125 6.45 -6.52 -2.62
C ALA A 125 5.68 -7.84 -2.40
N ALA A 126 5.38 -8.54 -3.49
CA ALA A 126 4.75 -9.86 -3.45
C ALA A 126 5.63 -10.90 -2.73
N ALA A 127 6.94 -10.90 -2.98
CA ALA A 127 7.86 -11.83 -2.32
C ALA A 127 7.94 -11.60 -0.80
N ALA A 128 7.99 -10.34 -0.36
CA ALA A 128 8.09 -9.97 1.06
C ALA A 128 6.73 -9.87 1.78
N HIS A 129 5.62 -10.13 1.07
CA HIS A 129 4.26 -9.91 1.57
C HIS A 129 4.07 -8.51 2.16
N MET A 130 4.45 -7.49 1.40
CA MET A 130 4.31 -6.08 1.78
C MET A 130 3.53 -5.32 0.71
N SER A 131 2.83 -4.27 1.12
CA SER A 131 2.15 -3.38 0.17
C SER A 131 3.07 -2.25 -0.27
N PHE A 132 3.02 -1.86 -1.54
CA PHE A 132 3.68 -0.63 -2.02
C PHE A 132 2.63 0.44 -2.30
N ILE A 133 2.80 1.63 -1.73
CA ILE A 133 1.91 2.78 -1.90
C ILE A 133 2.75 3.93 -2.47
N GLY A 134 2.28 4.49 -3.58
CA GLY A 134 2.87 5.67 -4.21
C GLY A 134 1.79 6.59 -4.77
N ALA A 135 2.20 7.74 -5.30
CA ALA A 135 1.29 8.72 -5.89
C ALA A 135 1.24 8.61 -7.42
N VAL A 136 0.14 9.09 -8.01
CA VAL A 136 -0.01 9.19 -9.47
C VAL A 136 0.15 10.65 -9.88
N SER A 137 1.05 10.91 -10.83
CA SER A 137 1.29 12.26 -11.34
C SER A 137 0.18 12.70 -12.31
N PRO A 138 -0.12 14.01 -12.45
CA PRO A 138 -0.97 14.49 -13.55
C PRO A 138 -0.50 14.04 -14.94
N ALA A 139 0.82 13.84 -15.10
CA ALA A 139 1.42 13.32 -16.33
C ALA A 139 0.92 11.91 -16.69
N PHE A 140 0.44 11.12 -15.72
CA PHE A 140 -0.22 9.85 -15.97
C PHE A 140 -1.43 10.00 -16.90
N PHE A 141 -2.12 11.14 -16.82
CA PHE A 141 -3.33 11.46 -17.60
C PHE A 141 -3.04 12.37 -18.79
N ASP A 142 -1.78 12.55 -19.19
CA ASP A 142 -1.36 13.54 -20.19
C ASP A 142 -1.81 14.97 -19.85
N LYS A 143 -1.81 15.29 -18.55
CA LYS A 143 -2.16 16.61 -18.01
C LYS A 143 -0.99 17.23 -17.28
N SER A 144 -0.95 18.56 -17.23
CA SER A 144 0.03 19.33 -16.47
C SER A 144 -0.33 19.47 -15.00
N THR A 145 -1.62 19.40 -14.65
CA THR A 145 -2.10 19.58 -13.27
C THR A 145 -3.26 18.65 -12.97
N MET A 146 -3.50 18.37 -11.68
CA MET A 146 -4.58 17.47 -11.25
C MET A 146 -5.98 18.08 -11.46
N GLU A 147 -6.10 19.41 -11.46
CA GLU A 147 -7.34 20.10 -11.80
C GLU A 147 -7.76 19.81 -13.25
N ALA A 148 -6.80 19.72 -14.16
CA ALA A 148 -7.07 19.36 -15.55
C ALA A 148 -7.44 17.87 -15.72
N VAL A 149 -7.05 17.00 -14.77
CA VAL A 149 -7.49 15.60 -14.71
C VAL A 149 -8.97 15.50 -14.33
N ALA A 150 -9.44 16.33 -13.39
CA ALA A 150 -10.84 16.38 -12.99
C ALA A 150 -11.79 16.76 -14.15
N GLY A 151 -11.27 17.39 -15.21
CA GLY A 151 -12.01 17.70 -16.44
C GLY A 151 -12.24 16.51 -17.38
N ILE A 152 -11.69 15.32 -17.10
CA ILE A 152 -11.89 14.13 -17.93
C ILE A 152 -13.30 13.58 -17.70
N ARG A 153 -14.12 13.53 -18.77
CA ARG A 153 -15.53 13.14 -18.68
C ARG A 153 -15.75 11.64 -18.46
N ASP A 154 -14.95 10.80 -19.10
CA ASP A 154 -15.10 9.35 -19.07
C ASP A 154 -13.72 8.69 -18.92
N LEU A 155 -13.40 8.30 -17.70
CA LEU A 155 -12.16 7.62 -17.35
C LEU A 155 -12.06 6.21 -17.94
N PRO A 156 -13.11 5.36 -17.90
CA PRO A 156 -13.09 4.07 -18.60
C PRO A 156 -12.65 4.18 -20.07
N ILE A 157 -13.27 5.07 -20.84
CA ILE A 157 -12.90 5.29 -22.25
C ILE A 157 -11.48 5.87 -22.36
N TRP A 158 -11.09 6.75 -21.44
CA TRP A 158 -9.73 7.31 -21.42
C TRP A 158 -8.64 6.24 -21.32
N PHE A 159 -8.87 5.19 -20.53
CA PHE A 159 -7.92 4.10 -20.34
C PHE A 159 -7.88 3.07 -21.49
N GLU A 160 -8.76 3.18 -22.49
CA GLU A 160 -8.72 2.33 -23.69
C GLU A 160 -7.70 2.80 -24.73
N ARG A 161 -7.10 3.99 -24.53
CA ARG A 161 -6.12 4.53 -25.46
C ARG A 161 -4.81 3.73 -25.49
N ALA A 162 -4.10 3.81 -26.61
CA ALA A 162 -2.90 3.01 -26.88
C ALA A 162 -1.75 3.28 -25.88
N GLU A 163 -1.66 4.50 -25.37
CA GLU A 163 -0.67 4.94 -24.39
C GLU A 163 -0.75 4.13 -23.09
N TYR A 164 -1.94 3.65 -22.73
CA TYR A 164 -2.19 2.88 -21.51
C TYR A 164 -2.03 1.37 -21.69
N LEU A 165 -1.73 0.86 -22.89
CA LEU A 165 -1.62 -0.60 -23.12
C LEU A 165 -0.63 -1.28 -22.18
N LYS A 166 0.51 -0.63 -21.89
CA LYS A 166 1.51 -1.16 -20.94
C LYS A 166 0.98 -1.17 -19.51
N SER A 167 0.34 -0.09 -19.08
CA SER A 167 -0.30 0.01 -17.75
C SER A 167 -1.42 -1.02 -17.60
N LYS A 168 -2.24 -1.21 -18.64
CA LYS A 168 -3.27 -2.25 -18.69
C LYS A 168 -2.66 -3.65 -18.56
N SER A 169 -1.62 -3.96 -19.32
CA SER A 169 -0.93 -5.25 -19.22
C SER A 169 -0.36 -5.51 -17.81
N PHE A 170 0.11 -4.47 -17.12
CA PHE A 170 0.59 -4.55 -15.74
C PHE A 170 -0.56 -4.76 -14.73
N ARG A 171 -1.75 -4.21 -14.98
CA ARG A 171 -2.93 -4.48 -14.14
C ARG A 171 -3.47 -5.91 -14.34
N GLU A 172 -3.19 -6.51 -15.49
CA GLU A 172 -3.62 -7.86 -15.85
C GLU A 172 -2.61 -8.95 -15.45
N THR A 173 -1.41 -8.60 -14.98
CA THR A 173 -0.30 -9.56 -14.77
C THR A 173 -0.52 -10.63 -13.69
N GLU A 174 -1.52 -10.50 -12.81
CA GLU A 174 -1.74 -11.49 -11.74
C GLU A 174 -3.16 -12.04 -11.60
N ASP A 175 -4.19 -11.53 -12.29
CA ASP A 175 -5.57 -11.95 -11.98
C ASP A 175 -6.61 -11.83 -13.11
N ALA A 176 -6.19 -11.79 -14.39
CA ALA A 176 -7.14 -11.60 -15.50
C ALA A 176 -7.90 -12.88 -15.92
N ARG A 177 -7.59 -14.05 -15.34
CA ARG A 177 -8.19 -15.33 -15.80
C ARG A 177 -9.50 -15.71 -15.12
N ASP A 178 -9.79 -15.19 -13.94
CA ASP A 178 -11.08 -15.37 -13.29
C ASP A 178 -11.51 -14.06 -12.62
N ALA A 179 -12.30 -13.25 -13.33
CA ALA A 179 -13.01 -12.07 -12.80
C ALA A 179 -14.12 -12.48 -11.80
N SER A 180 -13.76 -13.30 -10.81
CA SER A 180 -14.59 -13.82 -9.74
C SER A 180 -14.72 -12.80 -8.60
N ALA A 181 -15.65 -13.04 -7.69
CA ALA A 181 -15.75 -12.27 -6.45
C ALA A 181 -14.44 -12.29 -5.64
N ASN A 182 -13.67 -13.39 -5.71
CA ASN A 182 -12.40 -13.54 -4.99
C ASN A 182 -11.32 -12.59 -5.51
N SER A 183 -11.17 -12.45 -6.83
CA SER A 183 -10.20 -11.51 -7.42
C SER A 183 -10.51 -10.06 -7.01
N ARG A 184 -11.79 -9.68 -6.98
CA ARG A 184 -12.21 -8.34 -6.53
C ARG A 184 -11.89 -8.07 -5.07
N ILE A 185 -11.98 -9.07 -4.20
CA ILE A 185 -11.61 -8.96 -2.78
C ILE A 185 -10.09 -8.81 -2.66
N ASN A 186 -9.33 -9.65 -3.37
CA ASN A 186 -7.87 -9.64 -3.36
C ASN A 186 -7.26 -8.35 -3.94
N ALA A 187 -8.01 -7.62 -4.76
CA ALA A 187 -7.58 -6.32 -5.30
C ALA A 187 -7.73 -5.14 -4.31
N ARG A 188 -8.32 -5.35 -3.13
CA ARG A 188 -8.60 -4.26 -2.17
C ARG A 188 -7.55 -4.21 -1.06
N LEU A 189 -7.03 -3.01 -0.83
CA LEU A 189 -5.96 -2.77 0.15
C LEU A 189 -6.27 -3.30 1.57
N PRO A 190 -7.47 -3.12 2.17
CA PRO A 190 -7.73 -3.65 3.51
C PRO A 190 -7.51 -5.16 3.63
N TYR A 191 -7.90 -5.93 2.60
CA TYR A 191 -7.73 -7.38 2.59
C TYR A 191 -6.32 -7.80 2.21
N ILE A 192 -5.63 -7.03 1.35
CA ILE A 192 -4.18 -7.23 1.07
C ILE A 192 -3.36 -7.05 2.36
N PHE A 193 -3.66 -6.02 3.16
CA PHE A 193 -2.99 -5.80 4.44
C PHE A 193 -3.26 -6.93 5.42
N LEU A 194 -4.50 -7.40 5.51
CA LEU A 194 -4.86 -8.55 6.32
C LEU A 194 -4.07 -9.80 5.91
N LEU A 195 -4.04 -10.11 4.61
CA LEU A 195 -3.30 -11.26 4.08
C LEU A 195 -1.80 -11.16 4.36
N SER A 196 -1.23 -9.97 4.14
CA SER A 196 0.19 -9.68 4.41
C SER A 196 0.55 -9.92 5.87
N ARG A 197 -0.28 -9.43 6.81
CA ARG A 197 -0.09 -9.65 8.24
C ARG A 197 -0.20 -11.12 8.63
N ILE A 198 -1.17 -11.85 8.09
CA ILE A 198 -1.31 -13.30 8.31
C ILE A 198 -0.05 -14.03 7.80
N ALA A 199 0.46 -13.66 6.62
CA ALA A 199 1.68 -14.25 6.06
C ALA A 199 2.91 -14.02 6.95
N HIS A 200 3.06 -12.81 7.51
CA HIS A 200 4.14 -12.49 8.46
C HIS A 200 4.08 -13.36 9.71
N TYR A 201 2.90 -13.49 10.33
CA TYR A 201 2.74 -14.37 11.49
C TYR A 201 2.95 -15.83 11.13
N LEU A 202 2.46 -16.28 9.98
CA LEU A 202 2.65 -17.66 9.53
C LEU A 202 4.13 -17.99 9.38
N LYS A 203 4.93 -17.08 8.80
CA LYS A 203 6.39 -17.23 8.67
C LYS A 203 7.07 -17.35 10.04
N LEU A 204 6.66 -16.54 11.03
CA LEU A 204 7.18 -16.63 12.39
C LEU A 204 6.83 -17.96 13.07
N ILE A 205 5.55 -18.34 13.05
CA ILE A 205 5.06 -19.60 13.65
C ILE A 205 5.74 -20.81 12.99
N GLN A 206 5.91 -20.79 11.66
CA GLN A 206 6.59 -21.86 10.94
C GLN A 206 8.05 -22.02 11.36
N ARG A 207 8.77 -20.91 11.59
CA ARG A 207 10.17 -20.95 12.03
C ARG A 207 10.34 -21.50 13.43
N GLU A 208 9.50 -21.07 14.37
CA GLU A 208 9.54 -21.55 15.76
C GLU A 208 9.21 -23.05 15.85
N ASN A 209 8.41 -23.55 14.91
CA ASN A 209 7.99 -24.94 14.84
C ASN A 209 8.89 -25.85 13.99
N ILE A 210 10.08 -25.41 13.57
CA ILE A 210 11.02 -26.28 12.86
C ILE A 210 11.46 -27.42 13.80
N GLY A 211 11.29 -28.67 13.36
CA GLY A 211 11.60 -29.88 14.16
C GLY A 211 10.44 -30.47 14.96
N THR A 212 9.24 -29.87 14.95
CA THR A 212 8.04 -30.45 15.59
C THR A 212 7.25 -31.38 14.66
N THR A 213 6.37 -32.22 15.24
CA THR A 213 5.54 -33.17 14.47
C THR A 213 4.41 -32.46 13.70
N ARG A 214 3.94 -33.09 12.61
CA ARG A 214 2.84 -32.56 11.77
C ARG A 214 1.59 -32.23 12.58
N ASP A 215 1.14 -33.16 13.42
CA ASP A 215 -0.12 -33.02 14.18
C ASP A 215 -0.06 -31.83 15.14
N ARG A 216 1.10 -31.61 15.77
CA ARG A 216 1.32 -30.47 16.64
C ARG A 216 1.29 -29.15 15.86
N ARG A 217 1.93 -29.09 14.69
CA ARG A 217 1.89 -27.89 13.82
C ARG A 217 0.48 -27.57 13.36
N LEU A 218 -0.27 -28.57 12.90
CA LEU A 218 -1.65 -28.39 12.46
C LEU A 218 -2.53 -27.89 13.61
N LEU A 219 -2.35 -28.42 14.82
CA LEU A 219 -3.11 -28.00 16.00
C LEU A 219 -2.80 -26.56 16.38
N GLU A 220 -1.52 -26.19 16.46
CA GLU A 220 -1.09 -24.83 16.82
C GLU A 220 -1.58 -23.80 15.79
N LEU A 221 -1.45 -24.09 14.50
CA LEU A 221 -1.94 -23.22 13.43
C LEU A 221 -3.46 -23.06 13.46
N ASN A 222 -4.21 -24.15 13.71
CA ASN A 222 -5.67 -24.07 13.83
C ASN A 222 -6.10 -23.29 15.07
N ASN A 223 -5.40 -23.42 16.19
CA ASN A 223 -5.70 -22.66 17.41
C ASN A 223 -5.42 -21.17 17.20
N TRP A 224 -4.28 -20.85 16.58
CA TRP A 224 -3.92 -19.47 16.26
C TRP A 224 -4.91 -18.83 15.29
N ILE A 225 -5.23 -19.48 14.16
CA ILE A 225 -6.13 -18.88 13.16
C ILE A 225 -7.55 -18.69 13.71
N LYS A 226 -8.04 -19.62 14.56
CA LYS A 226 -9.33 -19.49 15.23
C LYS A 226 -9.38 -18.30 16.18
N SER A 227 -8.26 -17.90 16.78
CA SER A 227 -8.21 -16.69 17.61
C SER A 227 -8.50 -15.41 16.82
N LEU A 228 -8.37 -15.43 15.49
CA LEU A 228 -8.68 -14.30 14.61
C LEU A 228 -10.12 -14.34 14.07
N VAL A 229 -10.88 -15.40 14.38
CA VAL A 229 -12.26 -15.61 13.88
C VAL A 229 -13.28 -15.12 14.89
N THR A 230 -14.29 -14.39 14.42
CA THR A 230 -15.45 -13.98 15.22
C THR A 230 -16.61 -14.94 15.03
N GLU A 231 -17.07 -15.57 16.11
CA GLU A 231 -18.22 -16.50 16.07
C GLU A 231 -19.59 -15.79 16.07
N MET A 232 -19.62 -14.50 16.43
CA MET A 232 -20.85 -13.70 16.46
C MET A 232 -21.33 -13.34 15.04
N THR A 233 -22.65 -13.35 14.85
CA THR A 233 -23.29 -13.04 13.55
C THR A 233 -23.25 -11.56 13.19
N ASP A 234 -23.27 -10.67 14.18
CA ASP A 234 -23.22 -9.21 14.02
C ASP A 234 -22.30 -8.58 15.10
N PRO A 235 -20.98 -8.76 14.97
CA PRO A 235 -20.02 -8.20 15.91
C PRO A 235 -19.90 -6.68 15.73
N GLY A 236 -19.71 -5.94 16.82
CA GLY A 236 -19.42 -4.51 16.76
C GLY A 236 -18.09 -4.22 16.06
N ASN A 237 -17.91 -2.98 15.58
CA ASN A 237 -16.75 -2.56 14.78
C ASN A 237 -15.40 -2.84 15.46
N ASP A 238 -15.29 -2.62 16.77
CA ASP A 238 -14.05 -2.86 17.51
C ASP A 238 -13.68 -4.34 17.54
N LEU A 239 -14.68 -5.23 17.68
CA LEU A 239 -14.46 -6.67 17.67
C LEU A 239 -14.09 -7.15 16.27
N GLN A 240 -14.71 -6.60 15.21
CA GLN A 240 -14.31 -6.89 13.83
C GLN A 240 -12.89 -6.44 13.51
N ALA A 241 -12.44 -5.32 14.08
CA ALA A 241 -11.07 -4.85 13.89
C ALA A 241 -10.04 -5.76 14.58
N ALA A 242 -10.35 -6.25 15.79
CA ALA A 242 -9.49 -7.17 16.53
C ALA A 242 -9.52 -8.61 15.98
N HIS A 243 -10.68 -9.06 15.48
CA HIS A 243 -10.93 -10.39 14.94
C HIS A 243 -11.47 -10.27 13.49
N PRO A 244 -10.58 -10.03 12.52
CA PRO A 244 -10.95 -9.64 11.17
C PRO A 244 -11.58 -10.75 10.31
N LEU A 245 -11.57 -12.00 10.79
CA LEU A 245 -12.06 -13.15 10.04
C LEU A 245 -13.45 -13.58 10.52
N ARG A 246 -14.32 -13.91 9.57
CA ARG A 246 -15.60 -14.58 9.82
C ARG A 246 -15.45 -16.10 9.83
N GLU A 247 -14.59 -16.63 8.97
CA GLU A 247 -14.32 -18.06 8.88
C GLU A 247 -12.86 -18.28 8.47
N ALA A 248 -12.25 -19.35 8.99
CA ALA A 248 -10.93 -19.76 8.57
C ALA A 248 -10.77 -21.28 8.64
N LYS A 249 -10.03 -21.84 7.68
CA LYS A 249 -9.74 -23.27 7.61
C LYS A 249 -8.30 -23.48 7.17
N VAL A 250 -7.56 -24.29 7.93
CA VAL A 250 -6.20 -24.71 7.59
C VAL A 250 -6.20 -26.20 7.26
N THR A 251 -5.58 -26.56 6.14
CA THR A 251 -5.25 -27.95 5.81
C THR A 251 -3.76 -28.10 5.65
N VAL A 252 -3.22 -29.20 6.16
CA VAL A 252 -1.81 -29.56 6.04
C VAL A 252 -1.74 -30.90 5.33
N GLU A 253 -1.05 -30.95 4.21
CA GLU A 253 -0.85 -32.13 3.36
C GLU A 253 0.64 -32.48 3.33
N ASP A 254 0.97 -33.77 3.33
CA ASP A 254 2.36 -34.21 3.12
C ASP A 254 2.73 -34.05 1.65
N ILE A 255 4.00 -33.73 1.39
CA ILE A 255 4.54 -33.78 0.04
C ILE A 255 5.13 -35.18 -0.14
N GLU A 256 4.43 -36.04 -0.88
CA GLU A 256 4.78 -37.46 -1.05
C GLU A 256 6.23 -37.65 -1.53
N ASP A 257 6.70 -36.77 -2.42
CA ASP A 257 8.05 -36.82 -2.99
C ASP A 257 9.15 -36.27 -2.06
N ASN A 258 8.81 -35.70 -0.90
CA ASN A 258 9.78 -35.07 -0.01
C ASN A 258 9.41 -35.23 1.49
N PRO A 259 9.77 -36.38 2.10
CA PRO A 259 9.48 -36.66 3.50
C PRO A 259 10.01 -35.57 4.46
N GLY A 260 9.13 -35.08 5.34
CA GLY A 260 9.44 -33.97 6.26
C GLY A 260 9.03 -32.58 5.74
N PHE A 261 8.60 -32.48 4.48
CA PHE A 261 8.00 -31.28 3.92
C PHE A 261 6.49 -31.39 3.89
N PHE A 262 5.83 -30.29 4.25
CA PHE A 262 4.37 -30.20 4.33
C PHE A 262 3.89 -29.01 3.51
N ARG A 263 2.76 -29.19 2.82
CA ARG A 263 2.03 -28.12 2.15
C ARG A 263 0.89 -27.65 3.05
N ILE A 264 0.91 -26.37 3.40
CA ILE A 264 -0.14 -25.74 4.19
C ILE A 264 -1.04 -24.95 3.22
N LYS A 265 -2.34 -25.22 3.24
CA LYS A 265 -3.34 -24.41 2.55
C LYS A 265 -4.20 -23.72 3.61
N LEU A 266 -4.23 -22.39 3.56
CA LEU A 266 -5.03 -21.56 4.44
C LEU A 266 -6.16 -20.92 3.62
N PHE A 267 -7.40 -21.13 4.04
CA PHE A 267 -8.59 -20.50 3.50
C PHE A 267 -9.15 -19.56 4.56
N ILE A 268 -9.37 -18.30 4.20
CA ILE A 268 -9.90 -17.27 5.10
C ILE A 268 -11.06 -16.53 4.44
N VAL A 269 -12.04 -16.16 5.25
CA VAL A 269 -13.17 -15.31 4.86
C VAL A 269 -13.16 -14.09 5.78
N PRO A 270 -12.82 -12.89 5.28
CA PRO A 270 -12.84 -11.68 6.11
C PRO A 270 -14.27 -11.18 6.35
N HIS A 271 -14.43 -10.29 7.32
CA HIS A 271 -15.65 -9.47 7.41
C HIS A 271 -15.74 -8.54 6.20
N PHE A 272 -16.92 -8.50 5.56
CA PHE A 272 -17.14 -7.65 4.39
C PHE A 272 -17.55 -6.24 4.82
N GLN A 273 -16.84 -5.24 4.32
CA GLN A 273 -17.33 -3.85 4.35
C GLN A 273 -18.38 -3.64 3.25
N ILE A 274 -19.50 -3.01 3.60
CA ILE A 274 -20.52 -2.59 2.62
C ILE A 274 -19.95 -1.39 1.86
N GLU A 275 -19.69 -1.56 0.55
CA GLU A 275 -19.06 -0.51 -0.28
C GLU A 275 -20.04 0.22 -1.19
N GLY A 276 -21.20 -0.36 -1.45
CA GLY A 276 -22.22 0.24 -2.31
C GLY A 276 -23.52 -0.52 -2.22
N VAL A 277 -24.62 0.21 -2.33
CA VAL A 277 -25.97 -0.35 -2.38
C VAL A 277 -26.61 0.19 -3.64
N ASP A 278 -26.96 -0.70 -4.57
CA ASP A 278 -27.79 -0.33 -5.71
C ASP A 278 -29.26 -0.34 -5.24
N ILE A 279 -29.85 0.85 -5.13
CA ILE A 279 -31.21 1.02 -4.65
C ILE A 279 -32.10 1.27 -5.87
N SER A 280 -32.86 0.25 -6.26
CA SER A 280 -33.93 0.40 -7.25
C SER A 280 -35.25 0.74 -6.57
N LEU A 281 -35.80 1.92 -6.85
CA LEU A 281 -37.13 2.31 -6.38
C LEU A 281 -38.16 1.93 -7.44
N SER A 282 -39.17 1.16 -7.03
CA SER A 282 -40.34 0.85 -7.84
C SER A 282 -41.61 1.25 -7.09
N LEU A 283 -42.48 2.00 -7.73
CA LEU A 283 -43.81 2.28 -7.21
C LEU A 283 -44.73 1.11 -7.55
N VAL A 284 -45.26 0.43 -6.54
CA VAL A 284 -46.16 -0.72 -6.71
C VAL A 284 -47.51 -0.45 -6.06
N SER A 285 -48.60 -0.85 -6.73
CA SER A 285 -49.96 -0.69 -6.21
C SER A 285 -50.33 -1.74 -5.15
N GLN A 286 -49.61 -2.87 -5.14
CA GLN A 286 -49.70 -3.90 -4.11
C GLN A 286 -48.30 -4.43 -3.84
N MET A 287 -47.98 -4.66 -2.58
CA MET A 287 -46.66 -5.19 -2.20
C MET A 287 -46.47 -6.59 -2.82
N PRO A 288 -45.32 -6.85 -3.46
CA PRO A 288 -45.01 -8.17 -3.96
C PRO A 288 -45.02 -9.17 -2.80
N LYS A 289 -45.75 -10.28 -2.97
CA LYS A 289 -45.79 -11.34 -1.96
C LYS A 289 -44.39 -11.96 -1.87
N ALA A 290 -43.82 -11.99 -0.66
CA ALA A 290 -42.54 -12.67 -0.41
C ALA A 290 -42.65 -14.11 -0.92
N LYS A 291 -41.71 -14.53 -1.79
CA LYS A 291 -41.55 -15.95 -2.12
C LYS A 291 -41.12 -16.66 -0.83
N ARG A 292 -41.98 -17.55 -0.33
CA ARG A 292 -41.60 -18.54 0.68
C ARG A 292 -40.68 -19.59 0.06
#